data_AF-A0A838QFW1-F1
#
_entry.id   AF-A0A838QFW1-F1
#
_cell.length_a   1.000
_cell.length_b   1.000
_cell.length_c   1.000
_cell.angle_alpha   90.00
_cell.angle_beta   90.00
_cell.angle_gamma   90.00
#
_symmetry.space_group_name_H-M   'P 1'
#
loop_
_entity.id
_entity.type
_entity.pdbx_description
1 polymer ?
#
loop_
_entity_poly.entity_id
_entity_poly.type
_entity_poly.pdbx_seq_one_letter_code
_entity_poly.pdbx_strand_id
1 'polypeptide(L)'
;MSLLRRASTPVDSNALGNALIARCAQGTDKTGCYSKPLDSLASRGEVRLAMLSLKRILAADPSVQGDGHVFAHGIGIAAGKSKRDIATLFAQCDESSESGCYHGVLQGYFLVANQVGPAQVNGACQSFSGPDADRWLRFQCVHGAGHGLTMYYGHDVPKALANCDYMTGDWDRRSCYGGVFMENIVNAQKPHPEEHRAGHEGMHHEAADGGSAPVTKPFKALDPADHLYPCSIMDGRYLAACYEMQTAAILFLNKGDIGATAKTCDAAPKAMRYVCYQSLGRDISALSARDHARSIEMCAMGTAEYQPWCYFGLVKSFVNMNARADEGIAFCRALTGEVNKLKCYEAVGEQIGTLRNQPAERSALCEPAEAAFRNACLYGARVVAIAPPRLSQINAASVL
;
A
#
# COMPACT_ATOMS: atom_id res chain seq x y z
N MET A 1 31.09 7.44 -45.36
CA MET A 1 29.93 6.54 -45.14
C MET A 1 29.49 6.67 -43.68
N SER A 2 28.95 7.82 -43.30
CA SER A 2 27.53 7.97 -42.89
C SER A 2 26.70 6.69 -42.89
N LEU A 3 26.53 6.09 -41.71
CA LEU A 3 25.32 5.35 -41.35
C LEU A 3 24.75 6.05 -40.12
N LEU A 4 23.74 6.86 -40.42
CA LEU A 4 22.86 7.57 -39.52
C LEU A 4 22.54 6.74 -38.26
N ARG A 5 23.05 7.22 -37.11
CA ARG A 5 22.34 7.09 -35.84
C ARG A 5 20.91 7.57 -36.08
N ARG A 6 19.95 6.65 -36.15
CA ARG A 6 18.53 7.01 -35.97
C ARG A 6 18.45 7.62 -34.57
N ALA A 7 18.40 8.94 -34.51
CA ALA A 7 17.85 9.63 -33.36
C ALA A 7 16.39 9.17 -33.28
N SER A 8 16.11 8.22 -32.39
CA SER A 8 14.75 7.88 -32.02
C SER A 8 14.09 9.16 -31.52
N THR A 9 13.09 9.63 -32.26
CA THR A 9 12.19 10.69 -31.78
C THR A 9 11.70 10.31 -30.39
N PRO A 10 11.57 11.28 -29.44
CA PRO A 10 10.94 11.01 -28.16
C PRO A 10 9.60 10.31 -28.42
N VAL A 11 9.45 9.08 -27.94
CA VAL A 11 8.21 8.33 -28.11
C VAL A 11 7.16 9.03 -27.26
N ASP A 12 6.13 9.57 -27.91
CA ASP A 12 5.00 10.18 -27.23
C ASP A 12 4.18 9.10 -26.51
N SER A 13 4.04 9.23 -25.20
CA SER A 13 3.22 8.35 -24.35
C SER A 13 1.78 8.20 -24.84
N ASN A 14 1.20 9.24 -25.45
CA ASN A 14 -0.14 9.16 -26.02
C ASN A 14 -0.16 8.32 -27.30
N ALA A 15 0.81 8.53 -28.19
CA ALA A 15 0.95 7.74 -29.41
C ALA A 15 1.18 6.26 -29.09
N LEU A 16 2.06 5.96 -28.13
CA LEU A 16 2.32 4.60 -27.67
C LEU A 16 1.07 3.98 -27.02
N GLY A 17 0.42 4.69 -26.08
CA GLY A 17 -0.81 4.24 -25.44
C GLY A 17 -1.91 3.93 -26.47
N ASN A 18 -2.14 4.82 -27.42
CA ASN A 18 -3.12 4.61 -28.50
C ASN A 18 -2.78 3.40 -29.39
N ALA A 19 -1.49 3.22 -29.72
CA ALA A 19 -1.04 2.06 -30.49
C ALA A 19 -1.27 0.74 -29.72
N LEU A 20 -1.01 0.73 -28.41
CA LEU A 20 -1.26 -0.42 -27.56
C LEU A 20 -2.75 -0.72 -27.44
N ILE A 21 -3.59 0.31 -27.25
CA ILE A 21 -5.05 0.16 -27.22
C ILE A 21 -5.56 -0.46 -28.52
N ALA A 22 -5.13 0.06 -29.68
CA ALA A 22 -5.53 -0.48 -30.98
C ALA A 22 -5.08 -1.95 -31.16
N ARG A 23 -3.86 -2.28 -30.73
CA ARG A 23 -3.31 -3.63 -30.81
C ARG A 23 -4.04 -4.62 -29.91
N CYS A 24 -4.40 -4.20 -28.69
CA CYS A 24 -4.99 -5.07 -27.68
C CYS A 24 -6.53 -5.08 -27.72
N ALA A 25 -7.17 -4.26 -28.56
CA ALA A 25 -8.62 -4.09 -28.61
C ALA A 25 -9.41 -5.39 -28.79
N GLN A 26 -8.87 -6.33 -29.58
CA GLN A 26 -9.51 -7.61 -29.94
C GLN A 26 -8.91 -8.82 -29.20
N GLY A 27 -7.96 -8.59 -28.28
CA GLY A 27 -7.33 -9.67 -27.53
C GLY A 27 -8.21 -10.17 -26.39
N THR A 28 -8.23 -11.49 -26.17
CA THR A 28 -8.90 -12.09 -25.01
C THR A 28 -8.09 -11.92 -23.71
N ASP A 29 -6.76 -11.80 -23.81
CA ASP A 29 -5.86 -11.46 -22.71
C ASP A 29 -5.33 -10.03 -22.87
N LYS A 30 -6.16 -9.06 -22.48
CA LYS A 30 -5.76 -7.65 -22.50
C LYS A 30 -4.67 -7.34 -21.48
N THR A 31 -4.71 -7.99 -20.31
CA THR A 31 -3.75 -7.77 -19.23
C THR A 31 -2.33 -8.11 -19.67
N GLY A 32 -2.11 -9.31 -20.21
CA GLY A 32 -0.83 -9.71 -20.78
C GLY A 32 -0.43 -8.89 -22.02
N CYS A 33 -1.41 -8.45 -22.83
CA CYS A 33 -1.14 -7.63 -24.01
C CYS A 33 -0.60 -6.22 -23.67
N TYR A 34 -1.10 -5.62 -22.59
CA TYR A 34 -0.65 -4.33 -22.09
C TYR A 34 0.60 -4.42 -21.22
N SER A 35 0.73 -5.42 -20.32
CA SER A 35 1.86 -5.49 -19.38
C SER A 35 3.20 -5.68 -20.08
N LYS A 36 3.32 -6.65 -20.98
CA LYS A 36 4.57 -6.99 -21.70
C LYS A 36 5.31 -5.79 -22.31
N PRO A 37 4.67 -4.93 -23.14
CA PRO A 37 5.35 -3.76 -23.69
C PRO A 37 5.71 -2.70 -22.64
N LEU A 38 4.87 -2.51 -21.62
CA LEU A 38 5.10 -1.55 -20.54
C LEU A 38 6.30 -1.97 -19.68
N ASP A 39 6.36 -3.24 -19.29
CA ASP A 39 7.48 -3.83 -18.54
C ASP A 39 8.77 -3.77 -19.37
N SER A 40 8.68 -4.02 -20.68
CA SER A 40 9.81 -3.92 -21.61
C SER A 40 10.38 -2.49 -21.67
N LEU A 41 9.55 -1.46 -21.67
CA LEU A 41 10.00 -0.06 -21.59
C LEU A 41 10.68 0.21 -20.25
N ALA A 42 10.05 -0.20 -19.16
CA ALA A 42 10.55 0.02 -17.80
C ALA A 42 11.93 -0.63 -17.57
N SER A 43 12.13 -1.86 -18.04
CA SER A 43 13.42 -2.57 -17.96
C SER A 43 14.56 -1.88 -18.73
N ARG A 44 14.25 -1.08 -19.77
CA ARG A 44 15.24 -0.23 -20.47
C ARG A 44 15.50 1.11 -19.77
N GLY A 45 14.79 1.39 -18.67
CA GLY A 45 14.87 2.63 -17.92
C GLY A 45 13.90 3.71 -18.40
N GLU A 46 12.91 3.37 -19.24
CA GLU A 46 11.87 4.27 -19.75
C GLU A 46 10.61 4.23 -18.85
N VAL A 47 10.79 4.26 -17.53
CA VAL A 47 9.72 4.05 -16.53
C VAL A 47 8.63 5.10 -16.65
N ARG A 48 9.00 6.37 -16.80
CA ARG A 48 8.03 7.47 -16.95
C ARG A 48 7.17 7.30 -18.20
N LEU A 49 7.76 6.85 -19.30
CA LEU A 49 7.01 6.60 -20.54
C LEU A 49 6.02 5.44 -20.35
N ALA A 50 6.41 4.38 -19.65
CA ALA A 50 5.52 3.27 -19.32
C ALA A 50 4.34 3.75 -18.43
N MET A 51 4.61 4.51 -17.36
CA MET A 51 3.56 5.03 -16.47
C MET A 51 2.57 5.98 -17.18
N LEU A 52 3.07 6.90 -18.00
CA LEU A 52 2.21 7.79 -18.78
C LEU A 52 1.37 7.03 -19.82
N SER A 53 1.94 6.00 -20.44
CA SER A 53 1.22 5.13 -21.38
C SER A 53 0.14 4.31 -20.66
N LEU A 54 0.43 3.80 -19.46
CA LEU A 54 -0.53 3.12 -18.60
C LEU A 54 -1.71 4.04 -18.26
N LYS A 55 -1.44 5.28 -17.83
CA LYS A 55 -2.49 6.26 -17.55
C LYS A 55 -3.43 6.47 -18.74
N ARG A 56 -2.88 6.53 -19.95
CA ARG A 56 -3.67 6.63 -21.19
C ARG A 56 -4.54 5.38 -21.43
N ILE A 57 -3.99 4.19 -21.20
CA ILE A 57 -4.70 2.91 -21.35
C ILE A 57 -5.86 2.83 -20.36
N LEU A 58 -5.62 3.09 -19.06
CA LEU A 58 -6.64 3.02 -18.02
C LEU A 58 -7.79 4.02 -18.25
N ALA A 59 -7.50 5.17 -18.86
CA ALA A 59 -8.52 6.15 -19.23
C ALA A 59 -9.36 5.73 -20.47
N ALA A 60 -8.85 4.83 -21.30
CA ALA A 60 -9.47 4.45 -22.57
C ALA A 60 -10.15 3.08 -22.54
N ASP A 61 -9.68 2.16 -21.69
CA ASP A 61 -10.14 0.78 -21.64
C ASP A 61 -10.68 0.42 -20.25
N PRO A 62 -12.01 0.55 -20.04
CA PRO A 62 -12.64 0.27 -18.74
C PRO A 62 -12.40 -1.16 -18.24
N SER A 63 -12.12 -2.11 -19.13
CA SER A 63 -11.94 -3.53 -18.76
C SER A 63 -10.69 -3.78 -17.92
N VAL A 64 -9.70 -2.87 -17.96
CA VAL A 64 -8.44 -2.97 -17.21
C VAL A 64 -8.27 -1.84 -16.19
N GLN A 65 -9.25 -0.94 -16.07
CA GLN A 65 -9.18 0.23 -15.18
C GLN A 65 -8.93 -0.17 -13.72
N GLY A 66 -9.57 -1.25 -13.26
CA GLY A 66 -9.43 -1.76 -11.89
C GLY A 66 -8.08 -2.43 -11.58
N ASP A 67 -7.26 -2.72 -12.60
CA ASP A 67 -5.96 -3.37 -12.44
C ASP A 67 -4.78 -2.39 -12.54
N GLY A 68 -5.05 -1.08 -12.59
CA GLY A 68 -4.02 -0.04 -12.73
C GLY A 68 -2.88 -0.18 -11.73
N HIS A 69 -3.20 -0.47 -10.46
CA HIS A 69 -2.20 -0.70 -9.41
C HIS A 69 -1.29 -1.89 -9.74
N VAL A 70 -1.86 -2.99 -10.22
CA VAL A 70 -1.11 -4.20 -10.61
C VAL A 70 -0.19 -3.94 -11.80
N PHE A 71 -0.63 -3.18 -12.80
CA PHE A 71 0.24 -2.77 -13.90
C PHE A 71 1.39 -1.88 -13.44
N ALA A 72 1.11 -0.92 -12.55
CA ALA A 72 2.14 -0.05 -12.00
C ALA A 72 3.19 -0.85 -11.20
N HIS A 73 2.77 -1.86 -10.44
CA HIS A 73 3.68 -2.83 -9.81
C HIS A 73 4.57 -3.53 -10.85
N GLY A 74 4.00 -4.08 -11.92
CA GLY A 74 4.75 -4.75 -13.00
C GLY A 74 5.84 -3.85 -13.63
N ILE A 75 5.46 -2.61 -13.96
CA ILE A 75 6.38 -1.57 -14.45
C ILE A 75 7.53 -1.36 -13.45
N GLY A 76 7.19 -1.16 -12.17
CA GLY A 76 8.17 -0.98 -11.10
C GLY A 76 9.10 -2.18 -10.95
N ILE A 77 8.58 -3.41 -10.95
CA ILE A 77 9.36 -4.65 -10.84
C ILE A 77 10.36 -4.75 -11.99
N ALA A 78 9.90 -4.51 -13.23
CA ALA A 78 10.75 -4.55 -14.40
C ALA A 78 11.89 -3.51 -14.33
N ALA A 79 11.59 -2.32 -13.79
CA ALA A 79 12.58 -1.28 -13.55
C ALA A 79 13.57 -1.64 -12.43
N GLY A 80 13.08 -2.12 -11.29
CA GLY A 80 13.88 -2.45 -10.11
C GLY A 80 14.89 -3.57 -10.34
N LYS A 81 14.59 -4.51 -11.26
CA LYS A 81 15.51 -5.57 -11.69
C LYS A 81 16.77 -5.05 -12.39
N SER A 82 16.79 -3.80 -12.86
CA SER A 82 17.91 -3.22 -13.62
C SER A 82 19.15 -2.85 -12.79
N LYS A 83 19.11 -3.01 -11.46
CA LYS A 83 20.18 -2.62 -10.49
C LYS A 83 20.55 -1.13 -10.54
N ARG A 84 19.72 -0.28 -11.15
CA ARG A 84 19.84 1.18 -11.08
C ARG A 84 19.53 1.66 -9.67
N ASP A 85 20.03 2.84 -9.34
CA ASP A 85 19.74 3.50 -8.07
C ASP A 85 18.22 3.72 -7.87
N ILE A 86 17.72 3.41 -6.67
CA ILE A 86 16.29 3.45 -6.34
C ILE A 86 15.75 4.87 -6.47
N ALA A 87 16.48 5.90 -6.01
CA ALA A 87 16.03 7.29 -6.11
C ALA A 87 15.89 7.74 -7.58
N THR A 88 16.80 7.30 -8.44
CA THR A 88 16.75 7.54 -9.89
C THR A 88 15.52 6.88 -10.54
N LEU A 89 15.14 5.68 -10.09
CA LEU A 89 13.92 5.00 -10.57
C LEU A 89 12.65 5.67 -10.02
N PHE A 90 12.63 6.00 -8.73
CA PHE A 90 11.52 6.69 -8.07
C PHE A 90 11.20 8.03 -8.74
N ALA A 91 12.22 8.79 -9.15
CA ALA A 91 12.03 10.05 -9.88
C ALA A 91 11.25 9.90 -11.21
N GLN A 92 11.09 8.69 -11.73
CA GLN A 92 10.32 8.39 -12.93
C GLN A 92 8.92 7.82 -12.67
N CYS A 93 8.61 7.47 -11.41
CA CYS A 93 7.28 7.08 -10.96
C CYS A 93 6.46 8.34 -10.60
N ASP A 94 5.15 8.14 -10.39
CA ASP A 94 4.23 9.12 -9.84
C ASP A 94 3.23 8.42 -8.90
N GLU A 95 2.38 9.19 -8.22
CA GLU A 95 1.36 8.69 -7.28
C GLU A 95 0.22 7.91 -7.94
N SER A 96 0.15 7.92 -9.29
CA SER A 96 -0.95 7.28 -9.99
C SER A 96 -0.97 5.77 -9.75
N SER A 97 -2.17 5.19 -9.84
CA SER A 97 -2.37 3.76 -9.60
C SER A 97 -1.90 3.32 -8.21
N GLU A 98 -2.24 4.13 -7.19
CA GLU A 98 -1.98 3.83 -5.77
C GLU A 98 -0.50 3.56 -5.48
N SER A 99 0.39 4.39 -6.07
CA SER A 99 1.84 4.32 -5.86
C SER A 99 2.51 3.00 -6.26
N GLY A 100 1.83 2.17 -7.07
CA GLY A 100 2.31 0.82 -7.39
C GLY A 100 3.69 0.76 -8.05
N CYS A 101 4.08 1.79 -8.80
CA CYS A 101 5.42 1.89 -9.41
C CYS A 101 6.53 1.91 -8.35
N TYR A 102 6.35 2.65 -7.27
CA TYR A 102 7.31 2.75 -6.19
C TYR A 102 7.49 1.41 -5.48
N HIS A 103 6.38 0.75 -5.14
CA HIS A 103 6.41 -0.58 -4.51
C HIS A 103 7.06 -1.62 -5.42
N GLY A 104 6.70 -1.61 -6.71
CA GLY A 104 7.28 -2.49 -7.71
C GLY A 104 8.79 -2.34 -7.84
N VAL A 105 9.34 -1.11 -7.76
CA VAL A 105 10.79 -0.90 -7.78
C VAL A 105 11.48 -1.63 -6.64
N LEU A 106 10.93 -1.60 -5.42
CA LEU A 106 11.48 -2.32 -4.27
C LEU A 106 11.31 -3.84 -4.42
N GLN A 107 10.18 -4.30 -4.96
CA GLN A 107 9.99 -5.71 -5.31
C GLN A 107 11.09 -6.18 -6.29
N GLY A 108 11.30 -5.45 -7.38
CA GLY A 108 12.35 -5.75 -8.36
C GLY A 108 13.76 -5.71 -7.77
N TYR A 109 14.05 -4.75 -6.88
CA TYR A 109 15.33 -4.60 -6.18
C TYR A 109 15.65 -5.83 -5.33
N PHE A 110 14.71 -6.26 -4.47
CA PHE A 110 14.91 -7.42 -3.60
C PHE A 110 14.93 -8.74 -4.39
N LEU A 111 14.12 -8.88 -5.45
CA LEU A 111 14.08 -10.09 -6.27
C LEU A 111 15.45 -10.45 -6.88
N VAL A 112 16.26 -9.45 -7.27
CA VAL A 112 17.60 -9.66 -7.85
C VAL A 112 18.74 -9.57 -6.84
N ALA A 113 18.42 -9.43 -5.55
CA ALA A 113 19.42 -9.43 -4.49
C ALA A 113 19.98 -10.84 -4.29
N ASN A 114 21.30 -10.97 -4.25
CA ASN A 114 21.95 -12.25 -3.94
C ASN A 114 21.72 -12.65 -2.48
N GLN A 115 21.65 -11.66 -1.59
CA GLN A 115 21.41 -11.84 -0.17
C GLN A 115 20.65 -10.62 0.37
N VAL A 116 19.83 -10.85 1.39
CA VAL A 116 19.13 -9.79 2.11
C VAL A 116 19.54 -9.85 3.58
N GLY A 117 20.09 -8.73 4.07
CA GLY A 117 20.45 -8.55 5.47
C GLY A 117 20.35 -7.08 5.87
N PRO A 118 20.87 -6.71 7.06
CA PRO A 118 20.72 -5.36 7.61
C PRO A 118 21.18 -4.24 6.68
N ALA A 119 22.26 -4.47 5.92
CA ALA A 119 22.80 -3.48 5.00
C ALA A 119 21.86 -3.20 3.82
N GLN A 120 21.27 -4.25 3.22
CA GLN A 120 20.33 -4.10 2.11
C GLN A 120 19.02 -3.45 2.57
N VAL A 121 18.49 -3.90 3.72
CA VAL A 121 17.22 -3.37 4.24
C VAL A 121 17.35 -1.90 4.64
N ASN A 122 18.39 -1.52 5.38
CA ASN A 122 18.60 -0.12 5.78
C ASN A 122 19.06 0.76 4.61
N GLY A 123 19.83 0.20 3.66
CA GLY A 123 20.36 0.95 2.52
C GLY A 123 19.31 1.32 1.48
N ALA A 124 18.29 0.47 1.26
CA ALA A 124 17.32 0.62 0.18
C ALA A 124 16.60 1.99 0.17
N CYS A 125 16.26 2.52 1.35
CA CYS A 125 15.48 3.75 1.50
C CYS A 125 16.28 4.92 2.07
N GLN A 126 17.60 4.80 2.14
CA GLN A 126 18.46 5.82 2.76
C GLN A 126 18.38 7.17 2.04
N SER A 127 18.21 7.17 0.72
CA SER A 127 18.07 8.39 -0.10
C SER A 127 16.82 9.22 0.23
N PHE A 128 15.84 8.63 0.92
CA PHE A 128 14.61 9.28 1.38
C PHE A 128 14.64 9.54 2.89
N SER A 129 15.84 9.65 3.46
CA SER A 129 16.05 9.91 4.88
C SER A 129 16.60 11.31 5.14
N GLY A 130 16.17 11.92 6.25
CA GLY A 130 16.66 13.22 6.70
C GLY A 130 15.55 14.26 6.93
N PRO A 131 15.91 15.44 7.47
CA PRO A 131 14.97 16.51 7.76
C PRO A 131 14.33 17.12 6.51
N ASP A 132 15.03 17.13 5.38
CA ASP A 132 14.55 17.72 4.13
C ASP A 132 14.07 16.68 3.12
N ALA A 133 14.08 15.40 3.50
CA ALA A 133 13.62 14.33 2.63
C ALA A 133 12.10 14.35 2.49
N ASP A 134 11.64 13.98 1.29
CA ASP A 134 10.22 13.74 1.04
C ASP A 134 9.77 12.53 1.88
N ARG A 135 9.00 12.83 2.92
CA ARG A 135 8.52 11.82 3.88
C ARG A 135 7.50 10.87 3.25
N TRP A 136 6.78 11.32 2.23
CA TRP A 136 5.86 10.45 1.49
C TRP A 136 6.65 9.46 0.63
N LEU A 137 7.70 9.89 -0.07
CA LEU A 137 8.58 8.95 -0.78
C LEU A 137 9.27 7.96 0.16
N ARG A 138 9.66 8.40 1.37
CA ARG A 138 10.16 7.48 2.41
C ARG A 138 9.11 6.42 2.74
N PHE A 139 7.86 6.82 2.98
CA PHE A 139 6.75 5.90 3.23
C PHE A 139 6.61 4.87 2.09
N GLN A 140 6.52 5.33 0.83
CA GLN A 140 6.41 4.43 -0.32
C GLN A 140 7.59 3.45 -0.40
N CYS A 141 8.79 3.91 -0.08
CA CYS A 141 9.98 3.06 -0.09
C CYS A 141 9.94 1.99 1.00
N VAL A 142 9.74 2.37 2.27
CA VAL A 142 9.80 1.40 3.38
C VAL A 142 8.59 0.46 3.39
N HIS A 143 7.42 0.92 2.92
CA HIS A 143 6.26 0.07 2.66
C HIS A 143 6.56 -0.92 1.52
N GLY A 144 7.03 -0.42 0.38
CA GLY A 144 7.44 -1.23 -0.78
C GLY A 144 8.54 -2.25 -0.44
N ALA A 145 9.43 -1.93 0.52
CA ALA A 145 10.42 -2.88 1.01
C ALA A 145 9.75 -4.10 1.66
N GLY A 146 8.64 -3.92 2.39
CA GLY A 146 7.83 -5.03 2.90
C GLY A 146 7.30 -5.95 1.80
N HIS A 147 6.83 -5.38 0.69
CA HIS A 147 6.42 -6.16 -0.48
C HIS A 147 7.61 -6.95 -1.05
N GLY A 148 8.75 -6.29 -1.27
CA GLY A 148 9.93 -6.94 -1.83
C GLY A 148 10.53 -8.03 -0.94
N LEU A 149 10.54 -7.85 0.38
CA LEU A 149 10.94 -8.88 1.35
C LEU A 149 9.99 -10.08 1.30
N THR A 150 8.68 -9.83 1.18
CA THR A 150 7.68 -10.89 1.06
C THR A 150 7.90 -11.71 -0.20
N MET A 151 8.14 -11.07 -1.34
CA MET A 151 8.46 -11.76 -2.58
C MET A 151 9.79 -12.52 -2.51
N TYR A 152 10.84 -11.91 -1.94
CA TYR A 152 12.17 -12.52 -1.80
C TYR A 152 12.12 -13.80 -0.98
N TYR A 153 11.34 -13.82 0.11
CA TYR A 153 11.17 -14.99 0.97
C TYR A 153 10.02 -15.91 0.53
N GLY A 154 9.55 -15.82 -0.71
CA GLY A 154 8.57 -16.76 -1.24
C GLY A 154 7.20 -16.72 -0.53
N HIS A 155 6.85 -15.56 0.03
CA HIS A 155 5.68 -15.32 0.89
C HIS A 155 5.71 -16.05 2.25
N ASP A 156 6.89 -16.35 2.77
CA ASP A 156 7.08 -16.66 4.19
C ASP A 156 6.97 -15.36 5.02
N VAL A 157 5.74 -15.08 5.49
CA VAL A 157 5.42 -13.85 6.24
C VAL A 157 6.26 -13.70 7.51
N PRO A 158 6.40 -14.72 8.40
CA PRO A 158 7.28 -14.61 9.55
C PRO A 158 8.72 -14.20 9.19
N LYS A 159 9.29 -14.80 8.15
CA LYS A 159 10.65 -14.48 7.70
C LYS A 159 10.75 -13.05 7.13
N ALA A 160 9.76 -12.60 6.37
CA ALA A 160 9.70 -11.24 5.86
C ALA A 160 9.56 -10.19 6.99
N LEU A 161 8.70 -10.44 7.98
CA LEU A 161 8.53 -9.58 9.16
C LEU A 161 9.82 -9.48 9.99
N ALA A 162 10.50 -10.60 10.22
CA ALA A 162 11.79 -10.61 10.92
C ALA A 162 12.87 -9.79 10.20
N ASN A 163 12.78 -9.66 8.87
CA ASN A 163 13.71 -8.82 8.10
C ASN A 163 13.34 -7.33 8.13
N CYS A 164 12.05 -7.00 8.26
CA CYS A 164 11.63 -5.64 8.57
C CYS A 164 12.22 -5.18 9.92
N ASP A 165 12.47 -6.07 10.88
CA ASP A 165 13.07 -5.75 12.18
C ASP A 165 14.49 -5.14 12.08
N TYR A 166 15.17 -5.27 10.92
CA TYR A 166 16.45 -4.61 10.70
C TYR A 166 16.35 -3.08 10.54
N MET A 167 15.17 -2.53 10.24
CA MET A 167 15.00 -1.08 10.13
C MET A 167 15.09 -0.45 11.52
N THR A 168 15.89 0.62 11.65
CA THR A 168 16.14 1.24 12.96
C THR A 168 14.97 2.11 13.45
N GLY A 169 14.22 2.73 12.54
CA GLY A 169 13.08 3.58 12.88
C GLY A 169 11.78 2.80 13.12
N ASP A 170 11.12 3.03 14.25
CA ASP A 170 9.83 2.41 14.59
C ASP A 170 8.72 2.65 13.56
N TRP A 171 8.73 3.82 12.92
CA TRP A 171 7.75 4.15 11.88
C TRP A 171 8.07 3.41 10.57
N ASP A 172 9.35 3.28 10.21
CA ASP A 172 9.76 2.50 9.03
C ASP A 172 9.42 1.02 9.20
N ARG A 173 9.75 0.44 10.37
CA ARG A 173 9.42 -0.96 10.69
C ARG A 173 7.93 -1.25 10.55
N ARG A 174 7.08 -0.42 11.15
CA ARG A 174 5.61 -0.61 11.07
C ARG A 174 5.09 -0.48 9.64
N SER A 175 5.62 0.47 8.87
CA SER A 175 5.24 0.62 7.46
C SER A 175 5.68 -0.59 6.61
N CYS A 176 6.89 -1.14 6.87
CA CYS A 176 7.38 -2.37 6.27
C CYS A 176 6.50 -3.58 6.61
N TYR A 177 6.10 -3.75 7.88
CA TYR A 177 5.16 -4.82 8.27
C TYR A 177 3.83 -4.70 7.50
N GLY A 178 3.30 -3.47 7.36
CA GLY A 178 2.09 -3.23 6.59
C GLY A 178 2.22 -3.69 5.13
N GLY A 179 3.37 -3.43 4.49
CA GLY A 179 3.66 -3.92 3.15
C GLY A 179 3.78 -5.44 3.06
N VAL A 180 4.31 -6.09 4.09
CA VAL A 180 4.36 -7.56 4.17
C VAL A 180 2.96 -8.17 4.19
N PHE A 181 2.09 -7.67 5.08
CA PHE A 181 0.72 -8.17 5.18
C PHE A 181 -0.10 -7.87 3.92
N MET A 182 0.04 -6.67 3.36
CA MET A 182 -0.63 -6.29 2.11
C MET A 182 -0.24 -7.24 0.97
N GLU A 183 1.06 -7.45 0.73
CA GLU A 183 1.54 -8.33 -0.35
C GLU A 183 1.09 -9.77 -0.14
N ASN A 184 1.10 -10.28 1.10
CA ASN A 184 0.61 -11.62 1.40
C ASN A 184 -0.89 -11.79 1.06
N ILE A 185 -1.73 -10.84 1.48
CA ILE A 185 -3.17 -10.89 1.22
C ILE A 185 -3.47 -10.75 -0.27
N VAL A 186 -2.83 -9.78 -0.95
CA VAL A 186 -3.01 -9.56 -2.40
C VAL A 186 -2.66 -10.81 -3.19
N ASN A 187 -1.50 -11.44 -2.90
CA ASN A 187 -1.09 -12.68 -3.56
C ASN A 187 -2.06 -13.85 -3.30
N ALA A 188 -2.75 -13.88 -2.16
CA ALA A 188 -3.75 -14.91 -1.86
C ALA A 188 -5.04 -14.74 -2.69
N GLN A 189 -5.44 -13.49 -2.94
CA GLN A 189 -6.67 -13.15 -3.65
C GLN A 189 -6.49 -13.18 -5.18
N LYS A 190 -5.36 -12.65 -5.65
CA LYS A 190 -4.97 -12.56 -7.06
C LYS A 190 -3.48 -12.93 -7.18
N PRO A 191 -3.15 -14.23 -7.37
CA PRO A 191 -1.75 -14.66 -7.46
C PRO A 191 -1.04 -13.98 -8.63
N HIS A 192 0.21 -13.53 -8.42
CA HIS A 192 1.08 -13.10 -9.52
C HIS A 192 1.35 -14.31 -10.44
N PRO A 193 1.44 -14.12 -11.77
CA PRO A 193 1.83 -15.19 -12.69
C PRO A 193 3.14 -15.86 -12.25
N GLU A 194 3.20 -17.20 -12.31
CA GLU A 194 4.30 -18.03 -11.79
C GLU A 194 5.69 -17.71 -12.40
N GLU A 195 5.75 -17.00 -13.54
CA GLU A 195 6.97 -16.63 -14.26
C GLU A 195 7.96 -15.77 -13.45
N HIS A 196 7.57 -15.24 -12.29
CA HIS A 196 8.46 -14.50 -11.38
C HIS A 196 9.02 -15.32 -10.22
N ARG A 197 8.66 -16.61 -10.08
CA ARG A 197 9.21 -17.52 -9.06
C ARG A 197 10.53 -18.20 -9.44
N ALA A 198 10.90 -18.19 -10.72
CA ALA A 198 12.04 -18.96 -11.25
C ALA A 198 13.45 -18.48 -10.81
N GLY A 199 13.56 -17.54 -9.85
CA GLY A 199 14.84 -16.97 -9.41
C GLY A 199 15.42 -17.52 -8.11
N HIS A 200 14.63 -18.21 -7.28
CA HIS A 200 15.06 -18.59 -5.92
C HIS A 200 14.74 -20.04 -5.51
N GLU A 201 14.35 -20.91 -6.45
CA GLU A 201 14.21 -22.36 -6.17
C GLU A 201 15.57 -23.08 -5.95
N GLY A 202 16.70 -22.35 -6.05
CA GLY A 202 18.04 -22.93 -6.01
C GLY A 202 18.97 -22.44 -4.88
N MET A 203 18.51 -21.65 -3.90
CA MET A 203 19.36 -21.13 -2.81
C MET A 203 18.95 -21.62 -1.41
N HIS A 204 18.40 -22.83 -1.33
CA HIS A 204 18.41 -23.60 -0.08
C HIS A 204 19.78 -24.27 0.07
N HIS A 205 20.78 -23.53 0.53
CA HIS A 205 21.93 -24.17 1.20
C HIS A 205 21.51 -24.49 2.64
N GLU A 206 20.72 -25.54 2.81
CA GLU A 206 20.77 -26.33 4.03
C GLU A 206 21.63 -27.56 3.73
N ALA A 207 22.61 -27.78 4.61
CA ALA A 207 23.47 -28.94 4.56
C ALA A 207 22.62 -30.22 4.59
N ALA A 208 22.92 -31.10 3.64
CA ALA A 208 22.61 -32.53 3.58
C ALA A 208 21.72 -33.10 4.70
N ASP A 209 20.48 -33.48 4.35
CA ASP A 209 20.08 -34.88 4.49
C ASP A 209 18.97 -35.25 3.49
N GLY A 210 19.06 -36.46 2.95
CA GLY A 210 18.23 -36.93 1.84
C GLY A 210 16.80 -37.27 2.28
N GLY A 211 15.82 -36.59 1.71
CA GLY A 211 14.41 -36.95 1.86
C GLY A 211 13.52 -36.06 1.02
N SER A 212 13.01 -36.59 -0.10
CA SER A 212 11.98 -35.97 -0.92
C SER A 212 10.65 -35.93 -0.18
N ALA A 213 10.49 -34.94 0.71
CA ALA A 213 9.21 -34.52 1.27
C ALA A 213 8.70 -33.29 0.49
N PRO A 214 7.38 -33.17 0.26
CA PRO A 214 6.83 -31.93 -0.29
C PRO A 214 7.14 -30.80 0.68
N VAL A 215 7.71 -29.69 0.18
CA VAL A 215 7.91 -28.48 0.97
C VAL A 215 6.53 -27.98 1.40
N THR A 216 6.09 -28.35 2.60
CA THR A 216 4.91 -27.77 3.23
C THR A 216 5.20 -26.30 3.43
N LYS A 217 4.47 -25.40 2.75
CA LYS A 217 4.52 -23.97 3.09
C LYS A 217 4.15 -23.84 4.57
N PRO A 218 5.04 -23.37 5.46
CA PRO A 218 4.77 -23.32 6.89
C PRO A 218 3.70 -22.28 7.24
N PHE A 219 3.40 -21.36 6.32
CA PHE A 219 2.45 -20.27 6.48
C PHE A 219 1.36 -20.34 5.40
N LYS A 220 0.09 -20.42 5.82
CA LYS A 220 -1.07 -20.27 4.90
C LYS A 220 -1.18 -18.79 4.51
N ALA A 221 -1.68 -18.47 3.33
CA ALA A 221 -1.93 -17.07 2.98
C ALA A 221 -3.27 -16.58 3.57
N LEU A 222 -4.28 -17.44 3.56
CA LEU A 222 -5.61 -17.26 4.16
C LEU A 222 -6.05 -18.59 4.80
N ASP A 223 -6.93 -18.54 5.79
CA ASP A 223 -7.54 -19.74 6.39
C ASP A 223 -9.08 -19.61 6.39
N PRO A 224 -9.81 -20.39 5.56
CA PRO A 224 -11.28 -20.36 5.57
C PRO A 224 -11.91 -20.77 6.91
N ALA A 225 -11.18 -21.50 7.76
CA ALA A 225 -11.64 -21.91 9.09
C ALA A 225 -11.43 -20.81 10.16
N ASP A 226 -10.60 -19.80 9.88
CA ASP A 226 -10.29 -18.70 10.78
C ASP A 226 -10.23 -17.38 10.00
N HIS A 227 -11.32 -16.61 10.02
CA HIS A 227 -11.40 -15.35 9.28
C HIS A 227 -10.50 -14.24 9.88
N LEU A 228 -9.95 -14.44 11.09
CA LEU A 228 -8.97 -13.54 11.69
C LEU A 228 -7.52 -13.94 11.36
N TYR A 229 -7.32 -15.05 10.65
CA TYR A 229 -6.02 -15.43 10.11
C TYR A 229 -5.59 -14.43 9.00
N PRO A 230 -4.30 -14.02 8.92
CA PRO A 230 -3.19 -14.48 9.76
C PRO A 230 -3.06 -13.80 11.12
N CYS A 231 -3.75 -12.68 11.38
CA CYS A 231 -3.52 -11.90 12.59
C CYS A 231 -3.84 -12.64 13.91
N SER A 232 -4.68 -13.66 13.87
CA SER A 232 -4.99 -14.53 15.02
C SER A 232 -3.79 -15.29 15.57
N ILE A 233 -2.76 -15.55 14.75
CA ILE A 233 -1.56 -16.32 15.13
C ILE A 233 -0.29 -15.46 15.22
N MET A 234 -0.39 -14.14 14.97
CA MET A 234 0.76 -13.25 14.95
C MET A 234 1.19 -12.80 16.35
N ASP A 235 2.49 -12.59 16.52
CA ASP A 235 3.05 -11.97 17.73
C ASP A 235 2.50 -10.56 17.95
N GLY A 236 2.38 -10.17 19.22
CA GLY A 236 1.83 -8.88 19.66
C GLY A 236 2.41 -7.66 18.95
N ARG A 237 3.72 -7.67 18.65
CA ARG A 237 4.42 -6.58 17.94
C ARG A 237 3.94 -6.35 16.50
N TYR A 238 3.40 -7.37 15.85
CA TYR A 238 2.93 -7.31 14.47
C TYR A 238 1.43 -7.06 14.36
N LEU A 239 0.67 -7.25 15.45
CA LEU A 239 -0.80 -7.21 15.43
C LEU A 239 -1.36 -5.91 14.86
N ALA A 240 -0.82 -4.75 15.25
CA ALA A 240 -1.34 -3.48 14.73
C ALA A 240 -1.22 -3.40 13.20
N ALA A 241 -0.04 -3.68 12.64
CA ALA A 241 0.17 -3.66 11.20
C ALA A 241 -0.64 -4.75 10.46
N CYS A 242 -0.84 -5.91 11.10
CA CYS A 242 -1.65 -6.98 10.56
C CYS A 242 -3.13 -6.57 10.49
N TYR A 243 -3.69 -6.10 11.62
CA TYR A 243 -5.09 -5.69 11.70
C TYR A 243 -5.42 -4.44 10.87
N GLU A 244 -4.43 -3.61 10.51
CA GLU A 244 -4.58 -2.51 9.54
C GLU A 244 -4.84 -3.00 8.10
N MET A 245 -4.54 -4.27 7.80
CA MET A 245 -4.76 -4.90 6.49
C MET A 245 -5.76 -6.06 6.52
N GLN A 246 -6.17 -6.53 7.71
CA GLN A 246 -6.90 -7.78 7.90
C GLN A 246 -8.25 -7.85 7.18
N THR A 247 -8.95 -6.73 7.02
CA THR A 247 -10.30 -6.79 6.43
C THR A 247 -10.30 -7.12 4.95
N ALA A 248 -9.17 -6.99 4.25
CA ALA A 248 -9.08 -7.46 2.87
C ALA A 248 -9.23 -9.00 2.81
N ALA A 249 -8.59 -9.71 3.75
CA ALA A 249 -8.76 -11.15 3.91
C ALA A 249 -10.20 -11.51 4.33
N ILE A 250 -10.74 -10.80 5.33
CA ILE A 250 -12.10 -11.04 5.83
C ILE A 250 -13.14 -10.81 4.73
N LEU A 251 -13.05 -9.70 3.98
CA LEU A 251 -13.97 -9.37 2.88
C LEU A 251 -13.93 -10.44 1.81
N PHE A 252 -12.74 -10.94 1.46
CA PHE A 252 -12.61 -12.03 0.50
C PHE A 252 -13.36 -13.29 0.96
N LEU A 253 -13.17 -13.70 2.22
CA LEU A 253 -13.84 -14.87 2.81
C LEU A 253 -15.36 -14.67 2.96
N ASN A 254 -15.77 -13.44 3.29
CA ASN A 254 -17.18 -13.05 3.40
C ASN A 254 -17.81 -12.63 2.06
N LYS A 255 -17.13 -12.86 0.92
CA LYS A 255 -17.64 -12.56 -0.43
C LYS A 255 -18.06 -11.08 -0.63
N GLY A 256 -17.34 -10.17 0.02
CA GLY A 256 -17.56 -8.73 -0.06
C GLY A 256 -18.65 -8.17 0.85
N ASP A 257 -19.24 -8.99 1.74
CA ASP A 257 -20.25 -8.51 2.69
C ASP A 257 -19.61 -7.65 3.79
N ILE A 258 -19.94 -6.34 3.78
CA ILE A 258 -19.44 -5.34 4.74
C ILE A 258 -19.94 -5.62 6.16
N GLY A 259 -21.22 -5.96 6.32
CA GLY A 259 -21.81 -6.18 7.64
C GLY A 259 -21.26 -7.45 8.30
N ALA A 260 -21.09 -8.53 7.52
CA ALA A 260 -20.43 -9.76 7.98
C ALA A 260 -18.96 -9.51 8.32
N THR A 261 -18.27 -8.67 7.54
CA THR A 261 -16.89 -8.26 7.82
C THR A 261 -16.77 -7.48 9.12
N ALA A 262 -17.66 -6.51 9.36
CA ALA A 262 -17.71 -5.77 10.62
C ALA A 262 -17.97 -6.70 11.82
N LYS A 263 -18.89 -7.65 11.70
CA LYS A 263 -19.14 -8.68 12.73
C LYS A 263 -17.90 -9.55 12.99
N THR A 264 -17.09 -9.82 11.97
CA THR A 264 -15.83 -10.54 12.14
C THR A 264 -14.82 -9.68 12.91
N CYS A 265 -14.74 -8.36 12.62
CA CYS A 265 -13.93 -7.44 13.41
C CYS A 265 -14.35 -7.36 14.89
N ASP A 266 -15.63 -7.55 15.20
CA ASP A 266 -16.10 -7.58 16.60
C ASP A 266 -15.54 -8.79 17.38
N ALA A 267 -15.16 -9.86 16.69
CA ALA A 267 -14.52 -11.05 17.26
C ALA A 267 -13.00 -10.91 17.43
N ALA A 268 -12.38 -9.86 16.88
CA ALA A 268 -10.96 -9.60 17.08
C ALA A 268 -10.62 -9.36 18.57
N PRO A 269 -9.36 -9.59 18.99
CA PRO A 269 -8.89 -9.21 20.32
C PRO A 269 -9.30 -7.78 20.63
N LYS A 270 -9.76 -7.51 21.86
CA LYS A 270 -10.38 -6.23 22.24
C LYS A 270 -9.55 -5.01 21.81
N ALA A 271 -8.24 -5.06 22.07
CA ALA A 271 -7.30 -3.99 21.72
C ALA A 271 -7.11 -3.76 20.20
N MET A 272 -7.53 -4.71 19.37
CA MET A 272 -7.38 -4.67 17.90
C MET A 272 -8.68 -4.39 17.16
N ARG A 273 -9.84 -4.38 17.82
CA ARG A 273 -11.13 -4.11 17.17
C ARG A 273 -11.13 -2.75 16.48
N TYR A 274 -10.68 -1.71 17.16
CA TYR A 274 -10.52 -0.37 16.60
C TYR A 274 -9.61 -0.35 15.36
N VAL A 275 -8.56 -1.17 15.34
CA VAL A 275 -7.64 -1.28 14.18
C VAL A 275 -8.28 -2.06 13.04
N CYS A 276 -9.01 -3.13 13.34
CA CYS A 276 -9.77 -3.89 12.34
C CYS A 276 -10.81 -3.01 11.63
N TYR A 277 -11.51 -2.14 12.37
CA TYR A 277 -12.43 -1.16 11.77
C TYR A 277 -11.71 -0.09 10.94
N GLN A 278 -10.47 0.30 11.28
CA GLN A 278 -9.66 1.15 10.38
C GLN A 278 -9.34 0.42 9.08
N SER A 279 -8.98 -0.86 9.14
CA SER A 279 -8.82 -1.67 7.92
C SER A 279 -10.11 -1.71 7.10
N LEU A 280 -11.28 -1.88 7.76
CA LEU A 280 -12.58 -1.89 7.06
C LEU A 280 -12.80 -0.58 6.30
N GLY A 281 -12.54 0.56 6.96
CA GLY A 281 -12.60 1.88 6.34
C GLY A 281 -11.68 1.99 5.12
N ARG A 282 -10.44 1.48 5.24
CA ARG A 282 -9.47 1.44 4.14
C ARG A 282 -10.03 0.68 2.93
N ASP A 283 -10.62 -0.50 3.13
CA ASP A 283 -11.19 -1.28 2.01
C ASP A 283 -12.47 -0.65 1.44
N ILE A 284 -13.31 -0.04 2.29
CA ILE A 284 -14.50 0.70 1.84
C ILE A 284 -14.12 1.81 0.86
N SER A 285 -12.95 2.46 1.00
CA SER A 285 -12.53 3.53 0.09
C SER A 285 -12.50 3.07 -1.37
N ALA A 286 -12.06 1.84 -1.62
CA ALA A 286 -12.01 1.24 -2.95
C ALA A 286 -13.41 0.76 -3.39
N LEU A 287 -14.13 0.08 -2.51
CA LEU A 287 -15.46 -0.49 -2.80
C LEU A 287 -16.54 0.57 -3.06
N SER A 288 -16.41 1.75 -2.46
CA SER A 288 -17.30 2.89 -2.69
C SER A 288 -16.90 3.73 -3.91
N ALA A 289 -15.79 3.38 -4.58
CA ALA A 289 -15.15 4.23 -5.59
C ALA A 289 -14.88 5.67 -5.08
N ARG A 290 -14.63 5.82 -3.77
CA ARG A 290 -14.45 7.08 -3.04
C ARG A 290 -15.66 8.00 -3.02
N ASP A 291 -16.86 7.49 -3.31
CA ASP A 291 -18.09 8.24 -3.11
C ASP A 291 -18.36 8.46 -1.61
N HIS A 292 -18.50 9.72 -1.19
CA HIS A 292 -18.62 10.07 0.23
C HIS A 292 -19.90 9.49 0.87
N ALA A 293 -21.05 9.62 0.19
CA ALA A 293 -22.34 9.19 0.73
C ALA A 293 -22.36 7.67 0.90
N ARG A 294 -21.95 6.94 -0.14
CA ARG A 294 -21.83 5.48 -0.12
C ARG A 294 -20.83 5.00 0.94
N SER A 295 -19.70 5.68 1.11
CA SER A 295 -18.73 5.30 2.14
C SER A 295 -19.30 5.46 3.55
N ILE A 296 -20.09 6.51 3.78
CA ILE A 296 -20.79 6.75 5.06
C ILE A 296 -21.81 5.65 5.32
N GLU A 297 -22.63 5.31 4.33
CA GLU A 297 -23.61 4.22 4.42
C GLU A 297 -22.95 2.87 4.73
N MET A 298 -21.83 2.55 4.07
CA MET A 298 -21.10 1.29 4.29
C MET A 298 -20.48 1.22 5.69
N CYS A 299 -19.86 2.29 6.19
CA CYS A 299 -19.34 2.31 7.57
C CYS A 299 -20.48 2.20 8.62
N ALA A 300 -21.70 2.64 8.30
CA ALA A 300 -22.86 2.50 9.19
C ALA A 300 -23.41 1.06 9.29
N MET A 301 -22.96 0.14 8.45
CA MET A 301 -23.33 -1.29 8.52
C MET A 301 -22.61 -2.04 9.64
N GLY A 302 -21.57 -1.45 10.24
CA GLY A 302 -20.82 -2.04 11.34
C GLY A 302 -21.34 -1.67 12.73
N THR A 303 -20.65 -2.13 13.77
CA THR A 303 -21.00 -1.81 15.15
C THR A 303 -20.79 -0.32 15.43
N ALA A 304 -21.84 0.35 15.95
CA ALA A 304 -21.88 1.79 16.13
C ALA A 304 -20.73 2.34 17.01
N GLU A 305 -20.29 1.56 18.00
CA GLU A 305 -19.14 1.91 18.83
C GLU A 305 -17.89 2.14 17.99
N TYR A 306 -17.63 1.31 16.96
CA TYR A 306 -16.39 1.34 16.17
C TYR A 306 -16.49 2.20 14.90
N GLN A 307 -17.66 2.78 14.61
CA GLN A 307 -17.89 3.62 13.43
C GLN A 307 -16.85 4.76 13.27
N PRO A 308 -16.44 5.50 14.32
CA PRO A 308 -15.41 6.54 14.19
C PRO A 308 -14.07 6.01 13.64
N TRP A 309 -13.73 4.75 13.91
CA TRP A 309 -12.50 4.12 13.42
C TRP A 309 -12.63 3.62 11.98
N CYS A 310 -13.84 3.27 11.54
CA CYS A 310 -14.11 3.07 10.11
C CYS A 310 -13.82 4.36 9.33
N TYR A 311 -14.35 5.50 9.79
CA TYR A 311 -14.05 6.79 9.16
C TYR A 311 -12.57 7.18 9.24
N PHE A 312 -11.91 6.86 10.36
CA PHE A 312 -10.47 7.08 10.53
C PHE A 312 -9.65 6.36 9.46
N GLY A 313 -9.89 5.06 9.23
CA GLY A 313 -9.18 4.31 8.20
C GLY A 313 -9.55 4.73 6.78
N LEU A 314 -10.83 5.01 6.54
CA LEU A 314 -11.36 5.47 5.25
C LEU A 314 -10.71 6.78 4.81
N VAL A 315 -10.69 7.80 5.67
CA VAL A 315 -10.11 9.10 5.32
C VAL A 315 -8.60 9.01 5.17
N LYS A 316 -7.93 8.12 5.92
CA LYS A 316 -6.51 7.82 5.72
C LYS A 316 -6.23 7.29 4.31
N SER A 317 -7.10 6.41 3.83
CA SER A 317 -7.01 5.88 2.47
C SER A 317 -7.21 6.98 1.41
N PHE A 318 -8.21 7.84 1.56
CA PHE A 318 -8.46 8.96 0.62
C PHE A 318 -7.24 9.88 0.46
N VAL A 319 -6.59 10.26 1.56
CA VAL A 319 -5.41 11.12 1.53
C VAL A 319 -4.19 10.38 0.95
N ASN A 320 -4.04 9.08 1.23
CA ASN A 320 -2.88 8.31 0.78
C ASN A 320 -2.88 8.05 -0.74
N MET A 321 -4.05 7.77 -1.33
CA MET A 321 -4.16 7.36 -2.74
C MET A 321 -3.69 8.43 -3.75
N ASN A 322 -3.72 9.70 -3.37
CA ASN A 322 -3.39 10.84 -4.24
C ASN A 322 -2.38 11.81 -3.59
N ALA A 323 -1.94 11.53 -2.37
CA ALA A 323 -1.12 12.43 -1.55
C ALA A 323 -1.75 13.82 -1.31
N ARG A 324 -3.08 13.90 -1.14
CA ARG A 324 -3.80 15.17 -0.95
C ARG A 324 -4.66 15.21 0.31
N ALA A 325 -4.35 16.16 1.20
CA ALA A 325 -5.10 16.36 2.44
C ALA A 325 -6.49 17.00 2.24
N ASP A 326 -6.69 17.75 1.16
CA ASP A 326 -7.94 18.48 0.89
C ASP A 326 -9.13 17.54 0.64
N GLU A 327 -8.91 16.40 -0.03
CA GLU A 327 -9.94 15.36 -0.19
C GLU A 327 -10.36 14.77 1.15
N GLY A 328 -9.41 14.49 2.05
CA GLY A 328 -9.72 14.00 3.39
C GLY A 328 -10.51 15.03 4.23
N ILE A 329 -10.16 16.31 4.14
CA ILE A 329 -10.89 17.39 4.80
C ILE A 329 -12.32 17.51 4.25
N ALA A 330 -12.50 17.38 2.93
CA ALA A 330 -13.82 17.40 2.30
C ALA A 330 -14.70 16.26 2.80
N PHE A 331 -14.15 15.06 2.97
CA PHE A 331 -14.85 13.93 3.57
C PHE A 331 -15.24 14.19 5.03
N CYS A 332 -14.32 14.66 5.88
CA CYS A 332 -14.64 14.94 7.29
C CYS A 332 -15.74 15.99 7.47
N ARG A 333 -15.86 16.95 6.55
CA ARG A 333 -16.96 17.94 6.54
C ARG A 333 -18.33 17.29 6.34
N ALA A 334 -18.40 16.24 5.52
CA ALA A 334 -19.64 15.51 5.23
C ALA A 334 -20.13 14.63 6.39
N LEU A 335 -19.25 14.33 7.36
CA LEU A 335 -19.62 13.54 8.53
C LEU A 335 -20.50 14.32 9.51
N THR A 336 -21.29 13.59 10.30
CA THR A 336 -22.04 14.11 11.44
C THR A 336 -21.58 13.45 12.74
N GLY A 337 -21.83 14.12 13.87
CA GLY A 337 -21.42 13.66 15.19
C GLY A 337 -20.01 14.12 15.58
N GLU A 338 -19.86 14.57 16.82
CA GLU A 338 -18.61 15.13 17.33
C GLU A 338 -17.46 14.11 17.32
N VAL A 339 -17.71 12.88 17.78
CA VAL A 339 -16.69 11.81 17.85
C VAL A 339 -16.19 11.43 16.45
N ASN A 340 -17.10 11.29 15.49
CA ASN A 340 -16.76 10.99 14.10
C ASN A 340 -15.89 12.08 13.48
N LYS A 341 -16.27 13.36 13.66
CA LYS A 341 -15.47 14.49 13.16
C LYS A 341 -14.11 14.58 13.84
N LEU A 342 -14.03 14.44 15.17
CA LEU A 342 -12.76 14.47 15.90
C LEU A 342 -11.80 13.37 15.41
N LYS A 343 -12.25 12.13 15.30
CA LYS A 343 -11.42 11.02 14.81
C LYS A 343 -11.05 11.17 13.34
N CYS A 344 -11.97 11.64 12.49
CA CYS A 344 -11.69 11.89 11.09
C CYS A 344 -10.59 12.96 10.92
N TYR A 345 -10.69 14.09 11.61
CA TYR A 345 -9.70 15.15 11.53
C TYR A 345 -8.34 14.77 12.12
N GLU A 346 -8.32 14.00 13.22
CA GLU A 346 -7.08 13.39 13.72
C GLU A 346 -6.42 12.52 12.65
N ALA A 347 -7.19 11.66 11.98
CA ALA A 347 -6.70 10.76 10.95
C ALA A 347 -6.13 11.51 9.72
N VAL A 348 -6.79 12.60 9.30
CA VAL A 348 -6.26 13.53 8.27
C VAL A 348 -4.93 14.11 8.74
N GLY A 349 -4.84 14.53 10.01
CA GLY A 349 -3.60 15.00 10.62
C GLY A 349 -2.49 13.94 10.53
N GLU A 350 -2.76 12.69 10.90
CA GLU A 350 -1.77 11.61 10.81
C GLU A 350 -1.23 11.42 9.39
N GLN A 351 -2.09 11.55 8.37
CA GLN A 351 -1.65 11.48 6.98
C GLN A 351 -0.85 12.71 6.56
N ILE A 352 -1.25 13.92 6.96
CA ILE A 352 -0.44 15.12 6.77
C ILE A 352 0.97 14.93 7.38
N GLY A 353 1.04 14.27 8.54
CA GLY A 353 2.30 13.87 9.17
C GLY A 353 3.17 12.94 8.33
N THR A 354 2.56 12.12 7.48
CA THR A 354 3.22 11.23 6.51
C THR A 354 3.58 11.99 5.23
N LEU A 355 2.75 12.93 4.78
CA LEU A 355 2.96 13.70 3.55
C LEU A 355 4.08 14.73 3.67
N ARG A 356 4.27 15.35 4.85
CA ARG A 356 5.19 16.47 5.04
C ARG A 356 6.10 16.25 6.22
N ASN A 357 7.36 16.67 6.10
CA ASN A 357 8.29 16.56 7.22
C ASN A 357 8.25 17.79 8.12
N GLN A 358 8.05 18.98 7.57
CA GLN A 358 8.16 20.23 8.32
C GLN A 358 6.87 20.59 9.07
N PRO A 359 6.94 20.94 10.38
CA PRO A 359 5.76 21.31 11.16
C PRO A 359 4.94 22.47 10.57
N ALA A 360 5.61 23.46 9.96
CA ALA A 360 4.94 24.59 9.33
C ALA A 360 4.06 24.17 8.14
N GLU A 361 4.57 23.28 7.27
CA GLU A 361 3.81 22.73 6.14
C GLU A 361 2.62 21.89 6.64
N ARG A 362 2.83 21.10 7.70
CA ARG A 362 1.75 20.32 8.32
C ARG A 362 0.66 21.20 8.90
N SER A 363 1.04 22.27 9.59
CA SER A 363 0.09 23.25 10.13
C SER A 363 -0.72 23.89 9.00
N ALA A 364 -0.08 24.30 7.91
CA ALA A 364 -0.75 24.89 6.76
C ALA A 364 -1.77 23.94 6.11
N LEU A 365 -1.47 22.63 6.05
CA LEU A 365 -2.40 21.64 5.52
C LEU A 365 -3.62 21.37 6.44
N CYS A 366 -3.54 21.69 7.72
CA CYS A 366 -4.70 21.66 8.63
C CYS A 366 -5.55 22.94 8.58
N GLU A 367 -5.09 24.02 7.93
CA GLU A 367 -5.82 25.29 7.88
C GLU A 367 -7.21 25.22 7.23
N PRO A 368 -7.49 24.34 6.26
CA PRO A 368 -8.84 24.19 5.73
C PRO A 368 -9.79 23.41 6.67
N ALA A 369 -9.32 22.81 7.76
CA ALA A 369 -10.18 22.08 8.68
C ALA A 369 -11.24 22.98 9.33
N GLU A 370 -12.41 22.41 9.62
CA GLU A 370 -13.47 23.07 10.39
C GLU A 370 -12.89 23.60 11.72
N ALA A 371 -13.21 24.86 12.07
CA ALA A 371 -12.59 25.54 13.20
C ALA A 371 -12.70 24.77 14.52
N ALA A 372 -13.84 24.13 14.77
CA ALA A 372 -14.09 23.32 15.97
C ALA A 372 -13.20 22.05 16.06
N PHE A 373 -12.69 21.54 14.94
CA PHE A 373 -11.95 20.26 14.88
C PHE A 373 -10.50 20.43 14.43
N ARG A 374 -10.06 21.65 14.10
CA ARG A 374 -8.70 21.94 13.64
C ARG A 374 -7.62 21.44 14.60
N ASN A 375 -7.83 21.57 15.91
CA ASN A 375 -6.87 21.10 16.91
C ASN A 375 -6.72 19.57 16.91
N ALA A 376 -7.72 18.80 16.47
CA ALA A 376 -7.58 17.37 16.26
C ALA A 376 -6.66 17.08 15.06
N CYS A 377 -6.81 17.83 13.96
CA CYS A 377 -5.89 17.75 12.82
C CYS A 377 -4.45 18.11 13.20
N LEU A 378 -4.25 19.23 13.91
CA LEU A 378 -2.92 19.66 14.35
C LEU A 378 -2.26 18.64 15.29
N TYR A 379 -3.06 18.00 16.16
CA TYR A 379 -2.59 16.92 17.03
C TYR A 379 -2.16 15.69 16.21
N GLY A 380 -3.02 15.19 15.32
CA GLY A 380 -2.68 14.06 14.44
C GLY A 380 -1.46 14.33 13.57
N ALA A 381 -1.33 15.57 13.09
CA ALA A 381 -0.18 16.04 12.31
C ALA A 381 1.10 16.24 13.14
N ARG A 382 1.04 16.03 14.45
CA ARG A 382 2.14 16.23 15.40
C ARG A 382 2.71 17.65 15.34
N VAL A 383 1.85 18.63 15.07
CA VAL A 383 2.16 20.07 15.18
C VAL A 383 2.01 20.49 16.65
N VAL A 384 1.04 19.92 17.35
CA VAL A 384 0.86 20.07 18.80
C VAL A 384 0.99 18.71 19.49
N ALA A 385 1.56 18.70 20.70
CA ALA A 385 1.79 17.46 21.44
C ALA A 385 0.58 16.99 22.26
N ILE A 386 -0.36 17.88 22.56
CA ILE A 386 -1.50 17.63 23.46
C ILE A 386 -2.77 17.53 22.64
N ALA A 387 -3.48 16.41 22.75
CA ALA A 387 -4.78 16.22 22.13
C ALA A 387 -5.84 17.12 22.79
N PRO A 388 -6.85 17.60 22.04
CA PRO A 388 -8.05 18.18 22.63
C PRO A 388 -8.63 17.26 23.72
N PRO A 389 -9.14 17.79 24.85
CA PRO A 389 -9.57 16.96 25.98
C PRO A 389 -10.55 15.85 25.60
N ARG A 390 -11.52 16.17 24.74
CA ARG A 390 -12.51 15.21 24.24
C ARG A 390 -11.86 14.12 23.38
N LEU A 391 -10.94 14.48 22.49
CA LEU A 391 -10.18 13.51 21.69
C LEU A 391 -9.32 12.60 22.56
N SER A 392 -8.67 13.16 23.58
CA SER A 392 -7.86 12.40 24.54
C SER A 392 -8.68 11.30 25.24
N GLN A 393 -9.91 11.63 25.69
CA GLN A 393 -10.82 10.65 26.29
C GLN A 393 -11.19 9.52 25.30
N ILE A 394 -11.49 9.87 24.04
CA ILE A 394 -11.84 8.90 22.99
C ILE A 394 -10.65 7.95 22.74
N ASN A 395 -9.44 8.50 22.63
CA ASN A 395 -8.23 7.72 22.39
C ASN A 395 -7.90 6.80 23.57
N ALA A 396 -8.05 7.27 24.82
CA ALA A 396 -7.82 6.46 26.00
C ALA A 396 -8.76 5.25 26.08
N ALA A 397 -10.03 5.43 25.68
CA ALA A 397 -11.01 4.33 25.62
C ALA A 397 -10.64 3.27 24.57
N SER A 398 -9.83 3.61 23.56
CA SER A 398 -9.43 2.68 22.48
C SER A 398 -8.32 1.71 22.85
N VAL A 399 -7.61 2.00 23.94
CA VAL A 399 -6.40 1.27 24.36
C VAL A 399 -6.71 0.31 25.53
N LEU A 400 -7.91 0.40 26.11
CA LEU A 400 -8.43 -0.41 27.22
C LEU A 400 -9.32 -1.56 26.72
#